data_AF-A0A813ES44-F1
#
_entry.id   AF-A0A813ES44-F1
#
_cell.length_a   1.000
_cell.length_b   1.000
_cell.length_c   1.000
_cell.angle_alpha   90.00
_cell.angle_beta   90.00
_cell.angle_gamma   90.00
#
_symmetry.space_group_name_H-M   'P 1'
#
loop_
_entity.id
_entity.type
_entity.pdbx_description
1 polymer ?
#
loop_
_entity_poly.entity_id
_entity_poly.type
_entity_poly.pdbx_seq_one_letter_code
_entity_poly.pdbx_strand_id
1 'polypeptide(L)'
;MAGKWQREFFLITEDPFAVDLRTLDLWIEGYTVREAAELRWSRDFAGPSGTASGGGPLGALASRSEASRLGQFMKLLQQDCAQQYEAFEFLEEALADPVHFLEFCPVQMDSAARMAFVDRFYSLDGPVLRELLRHPNLLNIRLQGGGDRKAIAEVDEIARASGERSLKVSRILMNLQRACRWVEQAADKR
;
A
#
# COMPACT_ATOMS: atom_id res chain seq x y z
N MET A 1 -8.85 -20.17 -20.85
CA MET A 1 -7.37 -20.37 -20.78
C MET A 1 -6.95 -20.09 -19.35
N ALA A 2 -6.65 -21.13 -18.58
CA ALA A 2 -6.23 -21.01 -17.19
C ALA A 2 -4.83 -20.38 -17.15
N GLY A 3 -4.69 -19.26 -16.44
CA GLY A 3 -3.42 -18.54 -16.31
C GLY A 3 -2.42 -19.34 -15.47
N LYS A 4 -1.12 -19.11 -15.74
CA LYS A 4 0.06 -19.71 -15.09
C LYS A 4 0.08 -19.71 -13.54
N TRP A 5 -0.87 -19.05 -12.89
CA TRP A 5 -0.94 -18.75 -11.46
C TRP A 5 -1.29 -19.95 -10.56
N GLN A 6 -1.84 -21.05 -11.09
CA GLN A 6 -2.13 -22.25 -10.28
C GLN A 6 -0.86 -23.00 -9.80
N ARG A 7 0.35 -22.63 -10.26
CA ARG A 7 1.61 -23.27 -9.87
C ARG A 7 2.50 -22.47 -8.92
N GLU A 8 2.27 -21.17 -8.73
CA GLU A 8 3.16 -20.32 -7.90
C GLU A 8 2.59 -20.00 -6.51
N PHE A 9 1.29 -20.15 -6.30
CA PHE A 9 0.68 -20.06 -4.96
C PHE A 9 0.86 -21.34 -4.10
N PHE A 10 1.52 -22.37 -4.65
CA PHE A 10 1.84 -23.63 -3.97
C PHE A 10 3.21 -23.64 -3.27
N LEU A 11 3.81 -22.47 -3.03
CA LEU A 11 4.98 -22.30 -2.16
C LEU A 11 4.68 -21.41 -0.94
N ILE A 12 3.42 -21.44 -0.47
CA ILE A 12 3.09 -21.07 0.92
C ILE A 12 3.44 -22.30 1.78
N THR A 13 4.72 -22.52 2.11
CA THR A 13 5.10 -23.41 3.22
C THR A 13 6.54 -23.28 3.70
N GLU A 14 7.47 -22.69 2.95
CA GLU A 14 8.89 -22.67 3.37
C GLU A 14 9.37 -21.32 3.91
N ASP A 15 8.93 -20.19 3.34
CA ASP A 15 9.38 -18.86 3.77
C ASP A 15 8.22 -17.97 4.26
N PRO A 16 8.30 -17.42 5.49
CA PRO A 16 7.31 -16.48 5.98
C PRO A 16 7.32 -15.20 5.13
N PHE A 17 6.13 -14.69 4.80
CA PHE A 17 6.00 -13.42 4.11
C PHE A 17 6.43 -12.29 5.06
N ALA A 18 7.60 -11.71 4.78
CA ALA A 18 8.10 -10.57 5.51
C ALA A 18 7.41 -9.29 5.02
N VAL A 19 6.43 -8.82 5.79
CA VAL A 19 5.77 -7.54 5.53
C VAL A 19 6.73 -6.40 5.80
N ASP A 20 7.02 -5.60 4.77
CA ASP A 20 7.67 -4.31 4.96
C ASP A 20 6.61 -3.25 5.29
N LEU A 21 6.42 -3.01 6.58
CA LEU A 21 5.44 -2.04 7.07
C LEU A 21 5.68 -0.61 6.53
N ARG A 22 6.93 -0.25 6.20
CA ARG A 22 7.20 1.07 5.61
C ARG A 22 6.74 1.14 4.16
N THR A 23 6.85 0.04 3.43
CA THR A 23 6.29 -0.08 2.07
C THR A 23 4.77 -0.13 2.13
N LEU A 24 4.18 -0.72 3.18
CA LEU A 24 2.75 -0.66 3.44
C LEU A 24 2.28 0.78 3.64
N ASP A 25 3.00 1.62 4.39
CA ASP A 25 2.64 3.03 4.56
C ASP A 25 2.58 3.75 3.19
N LEU A 26 3.61 3.57 2.35
CA LEU A 26 3.66 4.16 1.02
C LEU A 26 2.51 3.66 0.14
N TRP A 27 2.17 2.38 0.25
CA TRP A 27 1.02 1.82 -0.44
C TRP A 27 -0.28 2.48 0.02
N ILE A 28 -0.55 2.53 1.34
CA ILE A 28 -1.75 3.15 1.94
C ILE A 28 -1.89 4.61 1.51
N GLU A 29 -0.79 5.36 1.57
CA GLU A 29 -0.69 6.77 1.16
C GLU A 29 -0.95 6.98 -0.34
N GLY A 30 -0.94 5.91 -1.13
CA GLY A 30 -1.29 5.95 -2.56
C GLY A 30 -0.12 6.31 -3.46
N TYR A 31 1.10 6.02 -3.05
CA TYR A 31 2.28 6.10 -3.93
C TYR A 31 2.27 4.95 -4.92
N THR A 32 2.69 5.21 -6.15
CA THR A 32 2.94 4.18 -7.15
C THR A 32 4.16 3.34 -6.78
N VAL A 33 4.27 2.11 -7.31
CA VAL A 33 5.45 1.23 -7.14
C VAL A 33 6.75 1.97 -7.42
N ARG A 34 6.77 2.78 -8.48
CA ARG A 34 7.94 3.56 -8.87
C ARG A 34 8.30 4.61 -7.82
N GLU A 35 7.34 5.44 -7.41
CA GLU A 35 7.58 6.47 -6.39
C GLU A 35 8.02 5.83 -5.07
N ALA A 36 7.40 4.72 -4.68
CA ALA A 36 7.75 3.99 -3.46
C ALA A 36 9.17 3.45 -3.51
N ALA A 37 9.60 2.87 -4.65
CA ALA A 37 10.97 2.42 -4.83
C ALA A 37 11.98 3.60 -4.78
N GLU A 38 11.66 4.74 -5.37
CA GLU A 38 12.50 5.95 -5.31
C GLU A 38 12.62 6.49 -3.87
N LEU A 39 11.52 6.47 -3.10
CA LEU A 39 11.52 6.87 -1.69
C LEU A 39 12.29 5.89 -0.81
N ARG A 40 12.14 4.58 -1.02
CA ARG A 40 12.94 3.56 -0.32
C ARG A 40 14.43 3.71 -0.64
N TRP A 41 14.78 3.95 -1.90
CA TRP A 41 16.16 4.24 -2.29
C TRP A 41 16.72 5.44 -1.52
N SER A 42 16.01 6.58 -1.57
CA SER A 42 16.50 7.82 -0.96
C SER A 42 16.58 7.75 0.57
N ARG A 43 15.71 7.00 1.23
CA ARG A 43 15.68 6.89 2.70
C ARG A 43 16.63 5.81 3.24
N ASP A 44 16.63 4.64 2.62
CA ASP A 44 17.22 3.44 3.20
C ASP A 44 18.62 3.13 2.63
N PHE A 45 18.99 3.73 1.48
CA PHE A 45 20.24 3.40 0.77
C PHE A 45 21.09 4.62 0.39
N ALA A 46 20.47 5.74 0.01
CA ALA A 46 21.19 6.99 -0.23
C ALA A 46 21.52 7.62 1.13
N GLY A 47 22.63 7.21 1.74
CA GLY A 47 23.12 7.81 2.98
C GLY A 47 23.23 9.34 2.88
N PRO A 48 23.29 10.07 4.01
CA PRO A 48 23.47 11.51 4.00
C PRO A 48 24.75 11.81 3.22
N SER A 49 24.58 12.57 2.13
CA SER A 49 25.58 12.87 1.10
C SER A 49 27.01 12.96 1.65
N GLY A 50 27.76 11.87 1.51
CA GLY A 50 29.21 11.86 1.73
C GLY A 50 29.89 12.59 0.58
N THR A 51 30.38 13.79 0.87
CA THR A 51 31.34 14.50 0.03
C THR A 51 32.56 13.61 -0.25
N ALA A 52 32.66 13.06 -1.45
CA ALA A 52 33.89 12.45 -1.96
C ALA A 52 34.31 13.18 -3.23
N SER A 53 34.91 14.35 -3.03
CA SER A 53 35.80 14.99 -3.97
C SER A 53 36.99 14.09 -4.28
N GLY A 54 37.25 13.79 -5.55
CA GLY A 54 38.43 13.04 -5.97
C GLY A 54 38.47 12.78 -7.48
N GLY A 55 38.69 13.83 -8.26
CA GLY A 55 38.80 13.77 -9.72
C GLY A 55 40.03 12.95 -10.17
N GLY A 56 39.77 12.00 -11.06
CA GLY A 56 40.80 11.30 -11.84
C GLY A 56 40.14 10.57 -13.01
N PRO A 57 40.83 10.38 -14.16
CA PRO A 57 40.26 9.79 -15.38
C PRO A 57 39.84 8.31 -15.24
N LEU A 58 40.08 7.69 -14.08
CA LEU A 58 39.55 6.37 -13.70
C LEU A 58 38.12 6.42 -13.10
N GLY A 59 37.66 7.59 -12.63
CA GLY A 59 36.29 7.78 -12.12
C GLY A 59 35.21 7.79 -13.22
N ALA A 60 35.59 8.06 -14.47
CA ALA A 60 34.68 8.08 -15.61
C ALA A 60 34.43 6.69 -16.26
N LEU A 61 35.28 5.70 -15.97
CA LEU A 61 35.07 4.29 -16.36
C LEU A 61 34.42 3.47 -15.24
N ALA A 62 34.66 3.83 -13.98
CA ALA A 62 33.89 3.34 -12.84
C ALA A 62 32.41 3.77 -12.95
N SER A 63 32.14 4.99 -13.42
CA SER A 63 30.79 5.56 -13.49
C SER A 63 29.82 4.81 -14.40
N ARG A 64 30.26 4.14 -15.48
CA ARG A 64 29.35 3.35 -16.33
C ARG A 64 28.97 2.01 -15.70
N SER A 65 29.92 1.34 -15.06
CA SER A 65 29.67 0.07 -14.38
C SER A 65 28.83 0.29 -13.11
N GLU A 66 29.08 1.39 -12.40
CA GLU A 66 28.31 1.80 -11.22
C GLU A 66 26.92 2.31 -11.60
N ALA A 67 26.79 3.11 -12.66
CA ALA A 67 25.47 3.52 -13.16
C ALA A 67 24.66 2.31 -13.66
N SER A 68 25.31 1.32 -14.28
CA SER A 68 24.66 0.08 -14.69
C SER A 68 24.20 -0.76 -13.50
N ARG A 69 25.03 -0.91 -12.46
CA ARG A 69 24.68 -1.61 -11.21
C ARG A 69 23.58 -0.88 -10.45
N LEU A 70 23.63 0.45 -10.37
CA LEU A 70 22.57 1.26 -9.77
C LEU A 70 21.25 1.08 -10.53
N GLY A 71 21.30 1.10 -11.87
CA GLY A 71 20.12 0.86 -12.70
C GLY A 71 19.53 -0.55 -12.50
N GLN A 72 20.36 -1.57 -12.31
CA GLN A 72 19.91 -2.93 -11.98
C GLN A 72 19.32 -3.00 -10.57
N PHE A 73 19.96 -2.36 -9.59
CA PHE A 73 19.46 -2.29 -8.22
C PHE A 73 18.10 -1.60 -8.14
N MET A 74 17.93 -0.46 -8.80
CA MET A 74 16.65 0.25 -8.85
C MET A 74 15.54 -0.60 -9.47
N LYS A 75 15.86 -1.41 -10.49
CA LYS A 75 14.89 -2.36 -11.06
C LYS A 75 14.52 -3.45 -10.06
N LEU A 76 15.48 -4.01 -9.33
CA LEU A 76 15.20 -5.00 -8.28
C LEU A 76 14.33 -4.40 -7.17
N LEU A 77 14.62 -3.17 -6.75
CA LEU A 77 13.82 -2.48 -5.73
C LEU A 77 12.38 -2.21 -6.21
N GLN A 78 12.20 -1.86 -7.48
CA GLN A 78 10.87 -1.73 -8.10
C GLN A 78 10.12 -3.07 -8.15
N GLN A 79 10.82 -4.17 -8.48
CA GLN A 79 10.21 -5.51 -8.47
C GLN A 79 9.79 -5.93 -7.06
N ASP A 80 10.64 -5.69 -6.05
CA ASP A 80 10.31 -5.94 -4.65
C ASP A 80 9.10 -5.12 -4.18
N CYS A 81 9.06 -3.81 -4.50
CA CYS A 81 7.89 -2.97 -4.24
C CYS A 81 6.62 -3.51 -4.93
N ALA A 82 6.73 -3.95 -6.18
CA ALA A 82 5.59 -4.50 -6.92
C ALA A 82 5.04 -5.76 -6.25
N GLN A 83 5.92 -6.68 -5.83
CA GLN A 83 5.54 -7.90 -5.13
C GLN A 83 4.87 -7.61 -3.78
N GLN A 84 5.40 -6.66 -3.01
CA GLN A 84 4.77 -6.21 -1.75
C GLN A 84 3.39 -5.60 -2.02
N TYR A 85 3.25 -4.76 -3.06
CA TYR A 85 1.97 -4.14 -3.41
C TYR A 85 0.92 -5.17 -3.83
N GLU A 86 1.28 -6.15 -4.66
CA GLU A 86 0.40 -7.25 -5.05
C GLU A 86 -0.03 -8.07 -3.83
N ALA A 87 0.90 -8.34 -2.89
CA ALA A 87 0.56 -9.00 -1.64
C ALA A 87 -0.38 -8.15 -0.77
N PHE A 88 -0.21 -6.84 -0.71
CA PHE A 88 -1.11 -5.95 0.04
C PHE A 88 -2.51 -5.89 -0.57
N GLU A 89 -2.62 -5.84 -1.90
CA GLU A 89 -3.91 -5.91 -2.60
C GLU A 89 -4.64 -7.23 -2.30
N PHE A 90 -3.90 -8.35 -2.30
CA PHE A 90 -4.45 -9.65 -1.91
C PHE A 90 -4.88 -9.70 -0.43
N LEU A 91 -4.07 -9.14 0.47
CA LEU A 91 -4.41 -9.07 1.89
C LEU A 91 -5.60 -8.14 2.18
N GLU A 92 -5.76 -7.07 1.40
CA GLU A 92 -6.90 -6.15 1.53
C GLU A 92 -8.25 -6.86 1.33
N GLU A 93 -8.32 -7.83 0.42
CA GLU A 93 -9.55 -8.62 0.23
C GLU A 93 -9.94 -9.38 1.50
N ALA A 94 -8.95 -9.89 2.23
CA ALA A 94 -9.14 -10.61 3.49
C ALA A 94 -9.46 -9.68 4.68
N LEU A 95 -9.18 -8.38 4.57
CA LEU A 95 -9.47 -7.39 5.63
C LEU A 95 -10.95 -6.99 5.71
N ALA A 96 -11.81 -7.50 4.82
CA ALA A 96 -13.25 -7.33 4.97
C ALA A 96 -13.80 -7.90 6.30
N ASP A 97 -13.05 -8.78 6.97
CA ASP A 97 -13.26 -9.20 8.36
C ASP A 97 -11.89 -9.31 9.09
N PRO A 98 -11.47 -8.29 9.87
CA PRO A 98 -10.18 -8.23 10.51
C PRO A 98 -10.07 -9.21 11.67
N VAL A 99 -11.18 -9.59 12.30
CA VAL A 99 -11.17 -10.60 13.36
C VAL A 99 -10.79 -11.93 12.74
N HIS A 100 -11.45 -12.29 11.63
CA HIS A 100 -11.09 -13.48 10.88
C HIS A 100 -9.67 -13.40 10.31
N PHE A 101 -9.23 -12.26 9.80
CA PHE A 101 -7.86 -12.07 9.29
C PHE A 101 -6.77 -12.33 10.36
N LEU A 102 -7.00 -11.89 11.60
CA LEU A 102 -6.07 -12.09 12.70
C LEU A 102 -5.92 -13.59 13.04
N GLU A 103 -7.03 -14.34 13.00
CA GLU A 103 -7.05 -15.79 13.21
C GLU A 103 -6.45 -16.54 12.00
N PHE A 104 -6.97 -16.24 10.80
CA PHE A 104 -6.67 -16.90 9.54
C PHE A 104 -6.19 -15.86 8.51
N CYS A 105 -4.87 -15.65 8.48
CA CYS A 105 -4.23 -14.85 7.45
C CYS A 105 -3.94 -15.73 6.23
N PRO A 106 -4.25 -15.28 5.00
CA PRO A 106 -4.04 -16.09 3.80
C PRO A 106 -2.56 -16.27 3.43
N VAL A 107 -1.66 -15.51 4.07
CA VAL A 107 -0.20 -15.67 3.95
C VAL A 107 0.40 -16.03 5.31
N GLN A 108 1.56 -16.69 5.29
CA GLN A 108 2.32 -16.99 6.50
C GLN A 108 2.97 -15.71 7.03
N MET A 109 2.22 -14.98 7.84
CA MET A 109 2.65 -13.77 8.55
C MET A 109 2.55 -14.00 10.06
N ASP A 110 3.52 -13.48 10.81
CA ASP A 110 3.52 -13.53 12.27
C ASP A 110 2.36 -12.72 12.87
N SER A 111 1.92 -13.06 14.08
CA SER A 111 0.75 -12.42 14.71
C SER A 111 0.97 -10.93 15.00
N ALA A 112 2.20 -10.50 15.31
CA ALA A 112 2.51 -9.10 15.58
C ALA A 112 2.43 -8.26 14.31
N ALA A 113 2.93 -8.79 13.19
CA ALA A 113 2.84 -8.21 11.87
C ALA A 113 1.38 -8.15 11.38
N ARG A 114 0.56 -9.18 11.63
CA ARG A 114 -0.89 -9.12 11.35
C ARG A 114 -1.57 -7.97 12.10
N MET A 115 -1.31 -7.84 13.40
CA MET A 115 -1.86 -6.75 14.20
C MET A 115 -1.40 -5.39 13.68
N ALA A 116 -0.10 -5.22 13.40
CA ALA A 116 0.46 -3.99 12.86
C ALA A 116 -0.11 -3.65 11.47
N PHE A 117 -0.36 -4.65 10.64
CA PHE A 117 -1.00 -4.48 9.33
C PHE A 117 -2.42 -3.93 9.50
N VAL A 118 -3.23 -4.57 10.34
CA VAL A 118 -4.63 -4.15 10.60
C VAL A 118 -4.65 -2.73 11.17
N ASP A 119 -3.80 -2.44 12.16
CA ASP A 119 -3.72 -1.12 12.80
C ASP A 119 -3.38 -0.02 11.79
N ARG A 120 -2.39 -0.24 10.92
CA ARG A 120 -2.03 0.72 9.86
C ARG A 120 -3.13 0.86 8.82
N PHE A 121 -3.69 -0.27 8.37
CA PHE A 121 -4.70 -0.28 7.31
C PHE A 121 -5.98 0.45 7.73
N TYR A 122 -6.42 0.26 8.98
CA TYR A 122 -7.61 0.92 9.53
C TYR A 122 -7.32 2.26 10.23
N SER A 123 -6.07 2.76 10.15
CA SER A 123 -5.72 4.04 10.74
C SER A 123 -6.56 5.17 10.15
N LEU A 124 -7.04 6.05 11.04
CA LEU A 124 -7.83 7.21 10.65
C LEU A 124 -6.92 8.39 10.36
N ASP A 125 -7.05 8.97 9.17
CA ASP A 125 -6.41 10.22 8.81
C ASP A 125 -7.35 11.40 9.13
N GLY A 126 -6.93 12.26 10.05
CA GLY A 126 -7.74 13.38 10.53
C GLY A 126 -8.13 14.38 9.43
N PRO A 127 -7.20 14.91 8.63
CA PRO A 127 -7.49 15.68 7.41
C PRO A 127 -8.54 15.03 6.51
N VAL A 128 -8.35 13.78 6.09
CA VAL A 128 -9.29 13.09 5.20
C VAL A 128 -10.65 12.91 5.85
N LEU A 129 -10.68 12.44 7.11
CA LEU A 129 -11.92 12.17 7.84
C LEU A 129 -12.76 13.44 8.02
N ARG A 130 -12.13 14.58 8.30
CA ARG A 130 -12.85 15.86 8.42
C ARG A 130 -13.53 16.27 7.12
N GLU A 131 -12.87 16.06 5.99
CA GLU A 131 -13.49 16.33 4.69
C GLU A 131 -14.60 15.32 4.40
N LEU A 132 -14.35 14.02 4.57
CA LEU A 132 -15.36 12.97 4.37
C LEU A 132 -16.65 13.21 5.19
N LEU A 133 -16.52 13.60 6.46
CA LEU A 133 -17.68 13.85 7.34
C LEU A 133 -18.51 15.08 6.96
N ARG A 134 -18.01 15.96 6.07
CA ARG A 134 -18.82 17.06 5.52
C ARG A 134 -19.81 16.58 4.46
N HIS A 135 -19.62 15.37 3.92
CA HIS A 135 -20.48 14.82 2.89
C HIS A 135 -21.67 14.08 3.53
N PRO A 136 -22.91 14.55 3.35
CA PRO A 136 -24.09 13.96 4.01
C PRO A 136 -24.40 12.54 3.52
N ASN A 137 -23.86 12.14 2.36
CA ASN A 137 -24.11 10.84 1.73
C ASN A 137 -22.85 9.97 1.66
N LEU A 138 -21.89 10.17 2.58
CA LEU A 138 -20.61 9.46 2.62
C LEU A 138 -20.73 7.93 2.40
N LEU A 139 -21.68 7.29 3.10
CA LEU A 139 -21.88 5.83 3.04
C LEU A 139 -22.48 5.35 1.71
N ASN A 140 -23.04 6.26 0.91
CA ASN A 140 -23.67 5.96 -0.38
C ASN A 140 -22.69 6.09 -1.56
N ILE A 141 -21.46 6.58 -1.34
CA ILE A 141 -20.43 6.68 -2.38
C ILE A 141 -19.98 5.26 -2.76
N ARG A 142 -20.37 4.79 -3.95
CA ARG A 142 -20.07 3.43 -4.41
C ARG A 142 -18.85 3.42 -5.32
N LEU A 143 -17.74 2.88 -4.79
CA LEU A 143 -16.47 2.77 -5.53
C LEU A 143 -16.30 1.42 -6.25
N GLN A 144 -17.07 0.40 -5.87
CA GLN A 144 -17.03 -0.93 -6.50
C GLN A 144 -18.10 -1.07 -7.60
N GLY A 145 -17.74 -1.67 -8.74
CA GLY A 145 -18.70 -2.05 -9.80
C GLY A 145 -18.55 -1.35 -11.14
N GLY A 146 -17.50 -0.55 -11.34
CA GLY A 146 -17.16 0.02 -12.66
C GLY A 146 -18.03 1.19 -13.09
N GLY A 147 -17.52 2.41 -12.88
CA GLY A 147 -17.87 3.54 -13.75
C GLY A 147 -18.85 4.59 -13.22
N ASP A 148 -19.13 4.66 -11.91
CA ASP A 148 -19.80 5.85 -11.39
C ASP A 148 -18.81 7.04 -11.37
N ARG A 149 -18.75 7.75 -12.50
CA ARG A 149 -17.91 8.96 -12.67
C ARG A 149 -18.18 9.99 -11.58
N LYS A 150 -19.39 9.99 -11.00
CA LYS A 150 -19.74 10.89 -9.91
C LYS A 150 -19.03 10.52 -8.62
N ALA A 151 -18.98 9.22 -8.27
CA ALA A 151 -18.27 8.74 -7.09
C ALA A 151 -16.76 9.02 -7.17
N ILE A 152 -16.15 8.83 -8.35
CA ILE A 152 -14.73 9.16 -8.58
C ILE A 152 -14.50 10.66 -8.44
N ALA A 153 -15.36 11.50 -9.04
CA ALA A 153 -15.24 12.94 -8.95
C ALA A 153 -15.37 13.46 -7.50
N GLU A 154 -16.25 12.83 -6.69
CA GLU A 154 -16.40 13.17 -5.28
C GLU A 154 -15.15 12.79 -4.47
N VAL A 155 -14.56 11.61 -4.71
CA VAL A 155 -13.28 11.24 -4.10
C VAL A 155 -12.16 12.21 -4.50
N ASP A 156 -12.10 12.63 -5.77
CA ASP A 156 -11.09 13.59 -6.23
C ASP A 156 -11.29 14.99 -5.63
N GLU A 157 -12.54 15.39 -5.37
CA GLU A 157 -12.85 16.63 -4.66
C GLU A 157 -12.37 16.58 -3.21
N ILE A 158 -12.66 15.48 -2.50
CA ILE A 158 -12.21 15.26 -1.12
C ILE A 158 -10.68 15.21 -1.06
N ALA A 159 -10.03 14.52 -2.00
CA ALA A 159 -8.58 14.46 -2.13
C ALA A 159 -7.97 15.86 -2.28
N ARG A 160 -8.54 16.69 -3.15
CA ARG A 160 -8.10 18.08 -3.33
C ARG A 160 -8.31 18.93 -2.07
N ALA A 161 -9.44 18.76 -1.38
CA ALA A 161 -9.77 19.52 -0.18
C ALA A 161 -8.89 19.13 1.03
N SER A 162 -8.57 17.84 1.16
CA SER A 162 -7.71 17.32 2.23
C SER A 162 -6.21 17.47 1.95
N GLY A 163 -5.82 17.72 0.70
CA GLY A 163 -4.42 17.76 0.28
C GLY A 163 -3.79 16.38 0.10
N GLU A 164 -4.62 15.34 0.00
CA GLU A 164 -4.21 13.94 -0.01
C GLU A 164 -4.43 13.30 -1.38
N ARG A 165 -3.90 12.08 -1.58
CA ARG A 165 -4.08 11.33 -2.84
C ARG A 165 -5.44 10.67 -2.91
N SER A 166 -6.07 10.67 -4.09
CA SER A 166 -7.39 10.03 -4.31
C SER A 166 -7.43 8.56 -3.89
N LEU A 167 -6.33 7.83 -4.09
CA LEU A 167 -6.25 6.41 -3.70
C LEU A 167 -6.29 6.23 -2.17
N LYS A 168 -5.60 7.09 -1.41
CA LYS A 168 -5.64 7.11 0.06
C LYS A 168 -7.05 7.41 0.55
N VAL A 169 -7.68 8.47 0.00
CA VAL A 169 -9.07 8.84 0.33
C VAL A 169 -10.03 7.69 0.04
N SER A 170 -9.91 7.06 -1.13
CA SER A 170 -10.72 5.90 -1.52
C SER A 170 -10.61 4.76 -0.51
N ARG A 171 -9.39 4.42 -0.06
CA ARG A 171 -9.19 3.36 0.94
C ARG A 171 -9.79 3.72 2.29
N ILE A 172 -9.55 4.93 2.78
CA ILE A 172 -10.12 5.41 4.06
C ILE A 172 -11.65 5.38 4.00
N LEU A 173 -12.25 5.83 2.90
CA LEU A 173 -13.69 5.77 2.69
C LEU A 173 -14.19 4.32 2.73
N MET A 174 -13.54 3.41 2.03
CA MET A 174 -13.92 1.99 2.04
C MET A 174 -13.78 1.37 3.44
N ASN A 175 -12.75 1.75 4.20
CA ASN A 175 -12.53 1.27 5.57
C ASN A 175 -13.59 1.80 6.53
N LEU A 176 -13.99 3.06 6.41
CA LEU A 176 -15.12 3.62 7.16
C LEU A 176 -16.42 2.89 6.81
N GLN A 177 -16.70 2.66 5.53
CA GLN A 177 -17.89 1.92 5.10
C GLN A 177 -17.89 0.46 5.59
N ARG A 178 -16.73 -0.20 5.65
CA ARG A 178 -16.58 -1.54 6.26
C ARG A 178 -16.88 -1.47 7.76
N ALA A 179 -16.28 -0.53 8.48
CA ALA A 179 -16.47 -0.36 9.91
C ALA A 179 -17.94 -0.04 10.29
N CYS A 180 -18.59 0.87 9.57
CA CYS A 180 -20.02 1.19 9.80
C CYS A 180 -20.91 -0.04 9.62
N ARG A 181 -20.70 -0.83 8.56
CA ARG A 181 -21.46 -2.07 8.32
C ARG A 181 -21.28 -3.09 9.45
N TRP A 182 -20.09 -3.21 10.02
CA TRP A 182 -19.90 -4.10 11.17
C TRP A 182 -20.62 -3.60 12.42
N VAL A 183 -20.59 -2.29 12.68
CA VAL A 183 -21.31 -1.71 13.83
C VAL A 183 -22.82 -1.96 13.69
N GLU A 184 -23.38 -1.76 12.50
CA GLU A 184 -24.79 -2.07 12.19
C GLU A 184 -25.10 -3.55 12.43
N GLN A 185 -24.30 -4.46 11.87
CA GLN A 185 -24.47 -5.91 12.07
C GLN A 185 -24.32 -6.36 13.52
N ALA A 186 -23.45 -5.70 14.29
CA ALA A 186 -23.27 -5.98 15.71
C ALA A 186 -24.44 -5.46 16.56
N ALA A 187 -25.06 -4.35 16.15
CA ALA A 187 -26.25 -3.81 16.79
C ALA A 187 -27.47 -4.71 16.55
N ASP A 188 -27.66 -5.20 15.32
CA ASP A 188 -28.79 -6.08 14.94
C ASP A 188 -28.77 -7.45 15.65
N LYS A 189 -27.62 -7.87 16.17
CA LYS A 189 -27.45 -9.13 16.91
C LYS A 189 -27.72 -9.00 18.42
N ARG A 190 -28.03 -7.81 18.92
CA ARG A 190 -28.33 -7.54 20.34
C ARG A 190 -29.83 -7.39 20.56
#